data_AF-E3M1C3-F1
#
_entry.id   AF-E3M1C3-F1
#
_cell.length_a   1.000
_cell.length_b   1.000
_cell.length_c   1.000
_cell.angle_alpha   90.00
_cell.angle_beta   90.00
_cell.angle_gamma   90.00
#
_symmetry.space_group_name_H-M   'P 1'
#
loop_
_entity.id
_entity.type
_entity.pdbx_description
1 polymer ?
#
loop_
_entity_poly.entity_id
_entity_poly.type
_entity_poly.pdbx_seq_one_letter_code
_entity_poly.pdbx_strand_id
1 'polypeptide(L)' 'MVRNHVRVLVYYGYTDMACNFIMGQQFVDQLGLRRTLKKTPWKFDRQIAGFKTLFDWLTWNVLRLTPHNLRVYWLI' A
#
# COMPACT_ATOMS: atom_id res chain seq x y z
N MET A 1 -7.73 3.13 -18.09
CA MET A 1 -7.22 4.45 -17.66
C MET A 1 -8.21 5.06 -16.68
N VAL A 2 -7.77 5.40 -15.47
CA VAL A 2 -8.58 6.17 -14.51
C VAL A 2 -8.67 7.61 -15.03
N ARG A 3 -9.85 8.02 -15.50
CA ARG A 3 -10.04 9.24 -16.30
C ARG A 3 -10.22 10.54 -15.49
N ASN A 4 -10.32 10.47 -14.15
CA ASN A 4 -10.81 11.60 -13.34
C ASN A 4 -9.84 12.14 -12.26
N HIS A 5 -8.50 12.13 -12.48
CA HIS A 5 -7.52 12.59 -11.47
C HIS A 5 -7.68 11.91 -10.08
N VAL A 6 -8.23 10.71 -10.04
CA VAL A 6 -8.44 9.98 -8.78
C VAL A 6 -7.11 9.39 -8.33
N ARG A 7 -6.70 9.72 -7.10
CA ARG A 7 -5.60 9.06 -6.42
C ARG A 7 -6.16 7.92 -5.59
N VAL A 8 -5.64 6.72 -5.81
CA VAL A 8 -6.07 5.53 -5.08
C VAL A 8 -4.97 5.12 -4.12
N LEU A 9 -5.34 4.78 -2.90
CA LEU A 9 -4.47 4.19 -1.92
C LEU A 9 -4.96 2.78 -1.60
N VAL A 10 -4.09 1.81 -1.80
CA VAL A 10 -4.31 0.43 -1.41
C VAL A 10 -3.35 0.11 -0.27
N TYR A 11 -3.88 -0.32 0.87
CA TYR A 11 -3.08 -0.68 2.04
C TYR A 11 -3.41 -2.10 2.51
N TYR A 12 -2.39 -2.82 2.95
CA TYR A 12 -2.50 -4.16 3.51
C TYR A 12 -1.75 -4.27 4.82
N GLY A 13 -2.31 -5.05 5.73
CA GLY A 13 -1.63 -5.42 6.96
C GLY A 13 -0.68 -6.59 6.76
N TYR A 14 0.54 -6.52 7.32
CA TYR A 14 1.54 -7.58 7.17
C TYR A 14 1.09 -8.92 7.79
N THR A 15 0.29 -8.88 8.86
CA THR A 15 -0.17 -10.08 9.58
C THR A 15 -1.55 -10.56 9.14
N ASP A 16 -2.12 -9.97 8.08
CA ASP A 16 -3.38 -10.42 7.51
C ASP A 16 -3.18 -11.68 6.66
N MET A 17 -3.76 -12.79 7.10
CA MET A 17 -3.72 -14.08 6.40
C MET A 17 -4.99 -14.33 5.55
N ALA A 18 -6.08 -13.60 5.80
CA ALA A 18 -7.33 -13.75 5.04
C ALA A 18 -7.25 -13.02 3.70
N CYS A 19 -6.60 -11.84 3.68
CA CYS A 19 -6.29 -11.09 2.47
C CYS A 19 -4.82 -10.67 2.51
N ASN A 20 -3.94 -11.59 2.15
CA ASN A 20 -2.50 -11.32 2.27
C ASN A 20 -2.02 -10.23 1.30
N PHE A 21 -0.96 -9.54 1.70
CA PHE A 21 -0.35 -8.48 0.89
C PHE A 21 0.29 -8.99 -0.41
N ILE A 22 0.56 -10.30 -0.53
CA ILE A 22 1.17 -10.90 -1.73
C ILE A 22 0.16 -10.90 -2.88
N MET A 23 -1.07 -11.31 -2.62
CA MET A 23 -2.17 -11.28 -3.58
C MET A 23 -2.46 -9.84 -4.02
N GLY A 24 -2.51 -8.90 -3.07
CA GLY A 24 -2.66 -7.48 -3.38
C GLY A 24 -1.51 -6.94 -4.25
N GLN A 25 -0.27 -7.35 -3.99
CA GLN A 25 0.88 -6.96 -4.81
C GLN A 25 0.76 -7.52 -6.24
N GLN A 26 0.35 -8.79 -6.40
CA GLN A 26 0.13 -9.39 -7.72
C GLN A 26 -0.98 -8.66 -8.48
N PHE A 27 -2.07 -8.29 -7.82
CA PHE A 27 -3.15 -7.52 -8.43
C PHE A 27 -2.64 -6.15 -8.93
N VAL A 28 -1.90 -5.43 -8.10
CA VAL A 28 -1.36 -4.11 -8.48
C VAL A 28 -0.36 -4.23 -9.63
N ASP A 29 0.48 -5.27 -9.64
CA ASP A 29 1.44 -5.49 -10.71
C ASP A 29 0.76 -5.85 -12.05
N GLN A 30 -0.38 -6.54 -12.01
CA GLN A 30 -1.21 -6.83 -13.20
C GLN A 30 -1.88 -5.59 -13.81
N LEU A 31 -2.00 -4.48 -13.06
CA LEU A 31 -2.52 -3.22 -13.61
C LEU A 31 -1.59 -2.56 -14.63
N GLY A 32 -0.34 -3.06 -14.76
CA GLY A 32 0.63 -2.55 -15.74
C GLY A 32 1.03 -1.09 -15.51
N LEU A 33 0.86 -0.58 -14.29
CA LEU A 33 1.17 0.81 -13.95
C LEU A 33 2.68 1.01 -13.84
N ARG A 34 3.15 2.18 -14.31
CA ARG A 34 4.55 2.55 -14.15
C ARG A 34 4.85 2.85 -12.68
N ARG A 35 5.92 2.22 -12.16
CA ARG A 35 6.43 2.48 -10.81
C ARG A 35 7.20 3.80 -10.79
N THR A 36 6.70 4.77 -10.04
CA THR A 36 7.34 6.08 -9.82
C THR A 36 8.36 5.99 -8.68
N LEU A 37 8.05 5.23 -7.62
CA LEU A 37 8.95 4.96 -6.50
C LEU A 37 8.99 3.46 -6.21
N LYS A 38 10.21 2.90 -6.18
CA LYS A 38 10.44 1.52 -5.74
C LYS A 38 10.07 1.34 -4.27
N LYS A 39 9.95 0.08 -3.82
CA LYS A 39 9.62 -0.26 -2.43
C LYS A 39 10.55 0.47 -1.45
N THR A 40 10.00 1.44 -0.73
CA THR A 40 10.74 2.31 0.18
C THR A 40 10.15 2.18 1.58
N PRO A 41 10.96 2.09 2.65
CA PRO A 41 10.45 2.06 4.01
C PRO A 41 9.70 3.36 4.33
N TRP A 42 8.53 3.22 4.92
CA TRP A 42 7.78 4.31 5.52
C TRP A 42 8.05 4.33 7.02
N LYS A 43 8.46 5.50 7.53
CA LYS A 43 8.74 5.72 8.94
C LYS A 43 7.66 6.58 9.58
N PHE A 44 7.25 6.21 10.78
CA PHE A 44 6.44 7.03 11.69
C PHE A 44 7.15 7.04 13.04
N ASP A 45 7.31 8.21 13.65
CA ASP A 45 8.00 8.39 14.93
C ASP A 45 9.33 7.61 15.04
N ARG A 46 10.22 7.82 14.06
CA ARG A 46 11.54 7.16 13.93
C ARG A 46 11.52 5.63 13.76
N GLN A 47 10.35 4.99 13.77
CA GLN A 47 10.18 3.56 13.57
C GLN A 47 9.68 3.25 12.16
N ILE A 48 10.06 2.09 11.61
CA ILE A 48 9.55 1.63 10.32
C ILE A 48 8.12 1.13 10.52
N ALA A 49 7.16 1.95 10.09
CA ALA A 49 5.73 1.67 10.12
C ALA A 49 5.30 0.72 8.98
N GLY A 50 6.10 0.63 7.91
CA GLY A 50 5.76 -0.22 6.77
C GLY A 50 6.64 0.02 5.55
N PHE A 51 6.17 -0.43 4.39
CA PHE A 51 6.78 -0.18 3.09
C PHE A 51 5.75 0.42 2.15
N LYS A 52 6.19 1.36 1.31
CA LYS A 52 5.36 1.96 0.27
C LYS A 52 5.99 1.81 -1.11
N THR A 53 5.15 1.62 -2.11
CA THR A 53 5.50 1.64 -3.53
C THR A 53 4.55 2.63 -4.21
N LEU A 54 5.09 3.56 -4.99
CA LEU A 54 4.28 4.54 -5.71
C LEU A 54 4.22 4.19 -7.19
N PHE A 55 3.02 4.27 -7.74
CA PHE A 55 2.71 4.23 -9.16
C PHE A 55 2.09 5.57 -9.57
N ASP A 56 1.90 5.81 -10.87
CA ASP A 56 1.48 7.13 -11.38
C ASP A 56 0.27 7.73 -10.62
N TRP A 57 -0.83 6.98 -10.42
CA TRP A 57 -2.02 7.43 -9.68
C TRP A 57 -2.38 6.55 -8.47
N LEU A 58 -1.59 5.50 -8.21
CA LEU A 58 -1.85 4.50 -7.20
C LEU A 58 -0.71 4.46 -6.18
N THR A 59 -1.06 4.48 -4.90
CA THR A 59 -0.11 4.21 -3.81
C THR A 59 -0.40 2.83 -3.25
N TRP A 60 0.65 2.02 -3.13
CA TRP A 60 0.60 0.71 -2.50
C TRP A 60 1.36 0.77 -1.17
N ASN A 61 0.69 0.45 -0.06
CA ASN A 61 1.27 0.49 1.28
C ASN A 61 1.12 -0.85 2.00
N VAL A 62 2.21 -1.38 2.54
CA VAL A 62 2.19 -2.54 3.44
C VAL A 62 2.57 -2.05 4.83
N LEU A 63 1.64 -2.16 5.77
CA LEU A 63 1.81 -1.74 7.16
C LEU A 63 2.39 -2.88 7.99
N ARG A 64 3.44 -2.57 8.76
CA ARG A 64 4.10 -3.51 9.67
C ARG A 64 3.24 -3.68 10.93
N LEU A 65 3.11 -4.91 11.42
CA LEU A 65 2.42 -5.27 12.69
C LEU A 65 0.90 -5.01 12.73
N THR A 66 0.23 -4.87 11.59
CA THR A 66 -1.21 -4.59 11.55
C THR A 66 -2.00 -5.79 10.99
N PRO A 67 -3.03 -6.30 11.69
CA PRO A 67 -3.94 -7.34 11.19
C PRO A 67 -5.03 -6.72 10.29
N HIS A 68 -5.88 -7.58 9.70
CA HIS A 68 -6.98 -7.19 8.80
C HIS A 68 -7.85 -6.04 9.35
N ASN A 69 -8.19 -6.07 10.65
CA ASN A 69 -9.02 -5.07 11.32
C ASN A 69 -8.24 -3.82 11.74
N LEU A 70 -7.62 -3.16 10.76
CA LEU A 70 -6.93 -1.90 10.93
C LEU A 70 -7.92 -0.78 11.31
N ARG A 71 -7.78 -0.21 12.51
CA ARG A 71 -8.38 1.10 12.84
C ARG A 71 -7.51 2.21 12.25
N VAL A 72 -7.98 2.77 11.16
CA VAL A 72 -7.32 3.86 10.43
C VAL A 72 -7.69 5.20 11.09
N TYR A 73 -7.01 5.59 12.16
CA TYR A 73 -7.20 6.93 12.75
C TYR A 73 -6.39 8.03 12.05
N TRP A 74 -5.50 7.70 11.09
CA TRP A 74 -4.45 8.64 10.65
C TRP A 74 -4.06 8.54 9.16
N LEU A 75 -4.97 8.08 8.30
CA LEU A 75 -4.81 8.23 6.85
C LEU A 75 -5.89 9.15 6.27
N ILE A 76 -5.85 10.41 6.70
CA ILE A 76 -6.38 11.55 5.94
C ILE A 76 -5.42 12.71 6.14
#